data_AF-A0A947RV99-F1
#
_entry.id   AF-A0A947RV99-F1
#
_cell.length_a   1.000
_cell.length_b   1.000
_cell.length_c   1.000
_cell.angle_alpha   90.00
_cell.angle_beta   90.00
_cell.angle_gamma   90.00
#
_symmetry.space_group_name_H-M   'P 1'
#
loop_
_entity.id
_entity.type
_entity.pdbx_description
1 polymer ?
#
loop_
_entity_poly.entity_id
_entity_poly.type
_entity_poly.pdbx_seq_one_letter_code
_entity_poly.pdbx_strand_id
1 'polypeptide(L)'
;ADGTHYLMDNCESYGGLISWSALERRLGRDAGPRYLAAAERLRQAIMSRLYDPATHRFHWAESDGVVHAASWDTYYPDALAQLFPVLYGVVPAGGEPAGSLWREFAARYDPRGGGEMSPSERTIIELTRERVIQ
;
A
#
# COMPACT_ATOMS: atom_id res chain seq x y z
N ALA A 1 11.34 16.56 -8.57
CA ALA A 1 11.34 15.18 -8.06
C ALA A 1 9.91 14.69 -8.07
N ASP A 2 9.58 13.90 -9.07
CA ASP A 2 8.38 13.09 -9.22
C ASP A 2 8.34 12.05 -8.09
N GLY A 3 7.92 12.49 -6.90
CA GLY A 3 7.97 11.69 -5.67
C GLY A 3 7.01 10.50 -5.62
N THR A 4 7.01 9.64 -6.64
CA THR A 4 6.22 8.41 -6.70
C THR A 4 7.06 7.30 -7.34
N HIS A 5 8.23 7.01 -6.76
CA HIS A 5 9.16 6.04 -7.36
C HIS A 5 8.78 4.60 -7.07
N TYR A 6 8.50 4.25 -5.81
CA TYR A 6 8.21 2.87 -5.39
C TYR A 6 6.90 2.78 -4.63
N LEU A 7 6.05 1.82 -4.97
CA LEU A 7 4.71 1.66 -4.39
C LEU A 7 4.77 1.57 -2.85
N MET A 8 5.68 0.75 -2.32
CA MET A 8 5.84 0.50 -0.89
C MET A 8 6.21 1.80 -0.16
N ASP A 9 7.29 2.46 -0.57
CA ASP A 9 7.77 3.73 0.03
C ASP A 9 6.69 4.82 0.06
N ASN A 10 5.90 4.92 -1.01
CA ASN A 10 4.80 5.88 -1.08
C ASN A 10 3.68 5.54 -0.10
N CYS A 11 3.33 4.25 0.03
CA CYS A 11 2.32 3.79 0.99
C CYS A 11 2.79 4.00 2.44
N GLU A 12 4.05 3.70 2.73
CA GLU A 12 4.68 3.94 4.04
C GLU A 12 4.68 5.43 4.39
N SER A 13 5.06 6.29 3.43
CA SER A 13 5.02 7.74 3.58
C SER A 13 3.60 8.26 3.83
N TYR A 14 2.60 7.72 3.13
CA TYR A 14 1.19 8.02 3.38
C TYR A 14 0.79 7.64 4.82
N GLY A 15 1.09 6.41 5.25
CA GLY A 15 0.81 5.94 6.60
C GLY A 15 1.49 6.76 7.68
N GLY A 16 2.74 7.16 7.45
CA GLY A 16 3.49 8.06 8.33
C GLY A 16 2.82 9.42 8.49
N LEU A 17 2.37 10.03 7.39
CA LEU A 17 1.66 11.32 7.43
C LEU A 17 0.32 11.23 8.16
N ILE A 18 -0.45 10.16 7.95
CA ILE A 18 -1.70 9.90 8.68
C ILE A 18 -1.43 9.74 10.17
N SER A 19 -0.45 8.91 10.53
CA SER A 19 -0.09 8.63 11.92
C SER A 19 0.41 9.88 12.64
N TRP A 20 1.25 10.68 11.96
CA TRP A 20 1.78 11.93 12.50
C TRP A 20 0.68 12.97 12.68
N SER A 21 -0.25 13.10 11.74
CA SER A 21 -1.43 13.95 11.90
C SER A 21 -2.26 13.57 13.13
N ALA A 22 -2.48 12.26 13.34
CA ALA A 22 -3.20 11.77 14.50
C ALA A 22 -2.46 12.09 15.81
N LEU A 23 -1.13 11.99 15.83
CA LEU A 23 -0.30 12.35 16.98
C LEU A 23 -0.37 13.85 17.28
N GLU A 24 -0.20 14.71 16.27
CA GLU A 24 -0.29 16.17 16.43
C GLU A 24 -1.64 16.58 17.05
N ARG A 25 -2.76 16.01 16.59
CA ARG A 25 -4.08 16.25 17.18
C ARG A 25 -4.15 15.82 18.65
N ARG A 26 -3.58 14.66 18.99
CA ARG A 26 -3.54 14.16 20.38
C ARG A 26 -2.67 15.02 21.30
N LEU A 27 -1.66 15.68 20.74
CA LEU A 27 -0.79 16.62 21.46
C LEU A 27 -1.36 18.04 21.54
N GLY A 28 -2.57 18.28 21.01
CA GLY A 28 -3.19 19.62 21.00
C GLY A 28 -2.51 20.60 20.06
N ARG A 29 -1.79 20.11 19.04
CA ARG A 29 -1.10 20.93 18.04
C ARG A 29 -1.94 21.08 16.76
N ASP A 30 -1.76 22.21 16.09
CA ASP A 30 -2.54 22.58 14.89
C ASP A 30 -1.86 22.18 13.55
N ALA A 31 -0.78 21.39 13.57
CA ALA A 31 -0.13 20.97 12.33
C ALA A 31 -0.84 19.77 11.66
N GLY A 32 -1.75 19.09 12.36
CA GLY A 32 -2.49 17.92 11.86
C GLY A 32 -3.11 18.09 10.46
N PRO A 33 -3.82 19.20 10.17
CA PRO A 33 -4.42 19.45 8.86
C PRO A 33 -3.41 19.50 7.70
N ARG A 34 -2.21 20.07 7.92
CA ARG A 34 -1.15 20.13 6.91
C ARG A 34 -0.70 18.73 6.48
N TYR A 35 -0.55 17.82 7.43
CA TYR A 35 -0.14 16.44 7.16
C TYR A 35 -1.23 15.62 6.49
N LEU A 36 -2.51 15.83 6.83
CA LEU A 36 -3.63 15.21 6.10
C LEU A 36 -3.68 15.66 4.65
N ALA A 37 -3.50 16.96 4.40
CA ALA A 37 -3.46 17.47 3.04
C ALA A 37 -2.28 16.89 2.23
N ALA A 38 -1.14 16.67 2.87
CA ALA A 38 0.00 15.99 2.24
C ALA A 38 -0.30 14.51 1.96
N ALA A 39 -0.90 13.79 2.92
CA ALA A 39 -1.30 12.40 2.74
C ALA A 39 -2.30 12.25 1.59
N GLU A 40 -3.29 13.14 1.48
CA GLU A 40 -4.27 13.07 0.40
C GLU A 40 -3.65 13.32 -0.97
N ARG A 41 -2.73 14.29 -1.10
CA ARG A 41 -1.99 14.48 -2.36
C ARG A 41 -1.17 13.26 -2.75
N LEU A 42 -0.53 12.61 -1.77
CA LEU A 42 0.25 11.40 -2.02
C LEU A 42 -0.65 10.23 -2.41
N ARG A 43 -1.79 10.04 -1.73
CA ARG A 43 -2.80 9.05 -2.09
C ARG A 43 -3.28 9.25 -3.53
N GLN A 44 -3.59 10.48 -3.91
CA GLN A 44 -3.99 10.82 -5.28
C GLN A 44 -2.90 10.49 -6.30
N ALA A 45 -1.62 10.78 -5.99
CA ALA A 45 -0.50 10.44 -6.85
C ALA A 45 -0.32 8.92 -7.01
N ILE A 46 -0.41 8.15 -5.92
CA ILE A 46 -0.36 6.68 -5.98
C ILE A 46 -1.49 6.14 -6.87
N MET A 47 -2.73 6.62 -6.64
CA MET A 47 -3.90 6.16 -7.39
C MET A 47 -3.92 6.60 -8.85
N SER A 48 -3.29 7.71 -9.22
CA SER A 48 -3.28 8.19 -10.61
C SER A 48 -2.10 7.68 -11.43
N ARG A 49 -1.00 7.33 -10.78
CA ARG A 49 0.26 6.94 -11.45
C ARG A 49 0.55 5.45 -11.39
N LEU A 50 0.25 4.81 -10.26
CA LEU A 50 0.61 3.43 -10.02
C LEU A 50 -0.57 2.48 -10.14
N TYR A 51 -1.81 2.93 -9.94
CA TYR A 51 -2.98 2.04 -10.03
C TYR A 51 -3.45 1.85 -11.47
N ASP A 52 -3.56 0.59 -11.90
CA ASP A 52 -4.21 0.18 -13.13
C ASP A 52 -5.66 -0.30 -12.85
N PRO A 53 -6.68 0.50 -13.22
CA PRO A 53 -8.07 0.14 -12.99
C PRO A 53 -8.58 -1.00 -13.88
N ALA A 54 -7.88 -1.37 -14.96
CA ALA A 54 -8.30 -2.49 -15.80
C ALA A 54 -7.93 -3.84 -15.16
N THR A 55 -6.83 -3.88 -14.42
CA THR A 55 -6.30 -5.11 -13.80
C THR A 55 -6.45 -5.15 -12.28
N HIS A 56 -6.96 -4.06 -11.67
CA HIS A 56 -7.08 -3.87 -10.22
C HIS A 56 -5.74 -4.09 -9.49
N ARG A 57 -4.64 -3.68 -10.12
CA ARG A 57 -3.27 -3.86 -9.62
C ARG A 57 -2.54 -2.54 -9.58
N PHE A 58 -1.50 -2.48 -8.77
CA PHE A 58 -0.55 -1.38 -8.77
C PHE A 58 0.74 -1.79 -9.48
N HIS A 59 1.28 -0.90 -10.30
CA HIS A 59 2.68 -0.91 -10.70
C HIS A 59 3.55 -0.82 -9.45
N TRP A 60 4.61 -1.62 -9.38
CA TRP A 60 5.47 -1.63 -8.20
C TRP A 60 6.41 -0.40 -8.17
N ALA A 61 6.65 0.22 -9.33
CA ALA A 61 7.43 1.45 -9.45
C ALA A 61 7.07 2.30 -10.67
N GLU A 62 7.41 3.58 -10.60
CA GLU A 62 7.58 4.47 -11.75
C GLU A 62 8.91 5.24 -11.60
N SER A 63 9.85 5.00 -12.50
CA SER A 63 11.18 5.62 -12.43
C SER A 63 11.58 6.15 -13.81
N ASP A 64 12.04 7.40 -13.88
CA ASP A 64 12.48 8.03 -15.14
C ASP A 64 11.42 7.98 -16.25
N GLY A 65 10.14 8.10 -15.86
CA GLY A 65 8.98 8.00 -16.78
C GLY A 65 8.67 6.58 -17.27
N VAL A 66 9.37 5.55 -16.76
CA VAL A 66 9.10 4.14 -17.04
C VAL A 66 8.24 3.56 -15.92
N VAL A 67 7.08 3.03 -16.32
CA VAL A 67 6.15 2.33 -15.43
C VAL A 67 6.54 0.85 -15.36
N HIS A 68 6.75 0.33 -14.15
CA HIS A 68 7.10 -1.06 -13.92
C HIS A 68 5.88 -1.86 -13.44
N ALA A 69 5.28 -2.61 -14.35
CA ALA A 69 4.13 -3.45 -14.06
C ALA A 69 4.45 -4.58 -13.08
N ALA A 70 3.50 -4.85 -12.18
CA ALA A 70 3.60 -5.96 -11.25
C ALA A 70 3.16 -7.27 -11.90
N SER A 71 3.96 -8.32 -11.69
CA SER A 71 3.61 -9.71 -11.95
C SER A 71 3.26 -10.41 -10.64
N TRP A 72 2.15 -11.14 -10.64
CA TRP A 72 1.79 -11.97 -9.50
C TRP A 72 2.71 -13.19 -9.31
N ASP A 73 3.49 -13.55 -10.34
CA ASP A 73 4.43 -14.68 -10.29
C ASP A 73 5.78 -14.30 -9.65
N THR A 74 6.01 -13.00 -9.42
CA THR A 74 7.17 -12.48 -8.71
C THR A 74 6.75 -12.10 -7.29
N TYR A 75 7.27 -12.80 -6.29
CA TYR A 75 6.86 -12.54 -4.90
C TYR A 75 7.27 -11.14 -4.42
N TYR A 76 8.56 -10.81 -4.54
CA TYR A 76 9.11 -9.49 -4.23
C TYR A 76 9.95 -9.00 -5.42
N PRO A 77 9.79 -7.74 -5.88
CA PRO A 77 9.00 -6.66 -5.26
C PRO A 77 7.51 -6.63 -5.61
N ASP A 78 7.02 -7.49 -6.51
CA ASP A 78 5.74 -7.27 -7.18
C ASP A 78 4.52 -7.63 -6.32
N ALA A 79 4.33 -8.92 -6.01
CA ALA A 79 3.12 -9.41 -5.35
C ALA A 79 3.00 -8.92 -3.90
N LEU A 80 4.11 -8.90 -3.15
CA LEU A 80 4.12 -8.41 -1.77
C LEU A 80 3.77 -6.91 -1.70
N ALA A 81 4.27 -6.09 -2.63
CA ALA A 81 3.96 -4.66 -2.67
C ALA A 81 2.47 -4.38 -2.89
N GLN A 82 1.72 -5.29 -3.52
CA GLN A 82 0.27 -5.15 -3.70
C GLN A 82 -0.51 -5.11 -2.38
N LEU A 83 0.07 -5.58 -1.28
CA LEU A 83 -0.55 -5.53 0.04
C LEU A 83 -0.44 -4.13 0.70
N PHE A 84 0.55 -3.33 0.30
CA PHE A 84 0.87 -2.05 0.96
C PHE A 84 -0.25 -1.00 0.85
N PRO A 85 -0.94 -0.83 -0.30
CA PRO A 85 -2.06 0.10 -0.40
C PRO A 85 -3.18 -0.22 0.61
N VAL A 86 -3.40 -1.50 0.91
CA VAL A 86 -4.39 -1.95 1.89
C VAL A 86 -3.86 -1.76 3.31
N LEU A 87 -2.63 -2.24 3.58
CA LEU A 87 -1.96 -2.16 4.87
C LEU A 87 -1.88 -0.72 5.40
N TYR A 88 -1.59 0.24 4.52
CA TYR A 88 -1.46 1.64 4.89
C TYR A 88 -2.73 2.46 4.70
N GLY A 89 -3.79 1.88 4.12
CA GLY A 89 -5.09 2.54 3.94
C GLY A 89 -5.13 3.57 2.81
N VAL A 90 -4.25 3.42 1.81
CA VAL A 90 -4.31 4.19 0.55
C VAL A 90 -5.61 3.87 -0.20
N VAL A 91 -6.04 2.61 -0.14
CA VAL A 91 -7.34 2.14 -0.61
C VAL A 91 -8.25 1.81 0.57
N PRO A 92 -9.57 2.00 0.44
CA PRO A 92 -10.52 1.68 1.51
C PRO A 92 -10.46 0.20 1.90
N ALA A 93 -10.57 -0.07 3.21
CA ALA A 93 -10.85 -1.40 3.72
C ALA A 93 -12.23 -1.88 3.23
N GLY A 94 -12.38 -3.18 2.98
CA GLY A 94 -13.69 -3.78 2.68
C GLY A 94 -14.29 -3.50 1.29
N GLY A 95 -13.49 -3.14 0.28
CA GLY A 95 -13.99 -2.91 -1.09
C GLY A 95 -12.97 -3.24 -2.18
N GLU A 96 -13.31 -2.94 -3.44
CA GLU A 96 -12.32 -2.91 -4.52
C GLU A 96 -11.49 -1.62 -4.42
N PRO A 97 -10.16 -1.65 -4.62
CA PRO A 97 -9.36 -2.80 -5.06
C PRO A 97 -8.88 -3.75 -3.95
N ALA A 98 -9.06 -3.42 -2.66
CA ALA A 98 -8.47 -4.17 -1.54
C ALA A 98 -8.81 -5.67 -1.55
N GLY A 99 -10.07 -6.02 -1.85
CA GLY A 99 -10.50 -7.40 -1.98
C GLY A 99 -9.83 -8.16 -3.11
N SER A 100 -9.67 -7.55 -4.29
CA SER A 100 -8.99 -8.16 -5.43
C SER A 100 -7.51 -8.44 -5.14
N LEU A 101 -6.79 -7.44 -4.63
CA LEU A 101 -5.37 -7.55 -4.29
C LEU A 101 -5.13 -8.70 -3.30
N TRP A 102 -5.96 -8.79 -2.26
CA TRP A 102 -5.86 -9.86 -1.27
C TRP A 102 -6.17 -11.24 -1.86
N ARG A 103 -7.25 -11.37 -2.63
CA ARG A 103 -7.63 -12.66 -3.26
C ARG A 103 -6.53 -13.17 -4.18
N GLU A 104 -5.98 -12.31 -5.03
CA GLU A 104 -4.93 -12.69 -5.99
C GLU A 104 -3.62 -13.09 -5.29
N PHE A 105 -3.23 -12.37 -4.23
CA PHE A 105 -2.07 -12.71 -3.41
C PHE A 105 -2.26 -14.06 -2.70
N ALA A 106 -3.37 -14.22 -1.97
CA ALA A 106 -3.65 -15.43 -1.19
C ALA A 106 -3.90 -16.68 -2.05
N ALA A 107 -4.25 -16.51 -3.33
CA ALA A 107 -4.38 -17.62 -4.29
C ALA A 107 -3.02 -18.19 -4.74
N ARG A 108 -1.94 -17.40 -4.66
CA ARG A 108 -0.60 -17.79 -5.14
C ARG A 108 0.40 -18.07 -4.03
N TYR A 109 0.31 -17.31 -2.95
CA TYR A 109 1.25 -17.39 -1.84
C TYR A 109 0.51 -17.88 -0.60
N ASP A 110 1.06 -18.90 0.08
CA ASP A 110 0.47 -19.41 1.31
C ASP A 110 0.49 -18.33 2.40
N PRO A 111 -0.66 -17.74 2.77
CA PRO A 111 -0.70 -16.69 3.76
C PRO A 111 -0.40 -17.20 5.18
N ARG A 112 -0.24 -18.51 5.37
CA ARG A 112 0.13 -19.16 6.64
C ARG A 112 1.64 -19.41 6.76
N GLY A 113 2.43 -19.08 5.72
CA GLY A 113 3.88 -19.11 5.77
C GLY A 113 4.52 -20.47 5.47
N GLY A 114 4.19 -21.08 4.33
CA GLY A 114 4.97 -22.20 3.78
C GLY A 114 6.30 -21.72 3.17
N GLY A 115 7.40 -21.77 3.94
CA GLY A 115 8.77 -21.37 3.52
C GLY A 115 9.44 -20.37 4.48
N GLU A 116 10.70 -20.01 4.23
CA GLU A 116 11.51 -19.03 5.02
C GLU A 116 10.98 -17.59 4.91
N MET A 117 9.74 -17.34 5.32
CA MET A 117 9.17 -15.99 5.39
C MET A 117 9.67 -15.28 6.66
N SER A 118 10.18 -14.07 6.50
CA SER A 118 10.61 -13.24 7.62
C SER A 118 9.43 -12.89 8.56
N PRO A 119 9.69 -12.59 9.84
CA PRO A 119 8.65 -12.12 10.75
C PRO A 119 7.92 -10.86 10.25
N SER A 120 8.62 -9.96 9.56
CA SER A 120 8.04 -8.74 8.98
C SER A 120 7.04 -9.05 7.88
N GLU A 121 7.35 -9.97 6.97
CA GLU A 121 6.45 -10.35 5.88
C GLU A 121 5.18 -11.02 6.40
N ARG A 122 5.32 -11.91 7.40
CA ARG A 122 4.16 -12.48 8.10
C ARG A 122 3.25 -11.40 8.68
N THR A 123 3.85 -10.42 9.35
CA THR A 123 3.10 -9.31 9.95
C THR A 123 2.38 -8.48 8.89
N ILE A 124 3.03 -8.19 7.75
CA ILE A 124 2.41 -7.50 6.61
C ILE A 124 1.18 -8.26 6.11
N ILE A 125 1.32 -9.58 5.89
CA ILE A 125 0.24 -10.43 5.37
C ILE A 125 -0.93 -10.51 6.36
N GLU A 126 -0.64 -10.74 7.65
CA GLU A 126 -1.65 -10.84 8.71
C GLU A 126 -2.44 -9.54 8.88
N LEU A 127 -1.75 -8.40 9.00
CA LEU A 127 -2.40 -7.10 9.15
C LEU A 127 -3.20 -6.69 7.91
N THR A 128 -2.71 -7.04 6.72
CA THR A 128 -3.46 -6.80 5.48
C THR A 128 -4.72 -7.65 5.45
N ARG A 129 -4.65 -8.93 5.82
CA ARG A 129 -5.81 -9.82 5.92
C ARG A 129 -6.88 -9.27 6.85
N GLU A 130 -6.49 -8.82 8.04
CA GLU A 130 -7.40 -8.26 9.03
C GLU A 130 -8.17 -7.05 8.48
N ARG A 131 -7.50 -6.17 7.72
CA ARG A 131 -8.11 -5.00 7.09
C ARG A 131 -9.09 -5.32 5.97
N VAL A 132 -8.98 -6.50 5.35
CA VAL A 132 -9.88 -6.91 4.25
C VAL A 132 -11.13 -7.60 4.77
N ILE A 133 -11.06 -8.26 5.93
CA ILE A 133 -12.15 -9.07 6.50
C ILE A 133 -13.10 -8.24 7.40
N GLN A 134 -12.69 -7.03 7.82
CA GLN A 134 -13.52 -6.08 8.57
C GLN A 134 -14.62 -5.46 7.71
#